data_AF-A0A954XKK9-F1
#
_entry.id   AF-A0A954XKK9-F1
#
_cell.length_a   1.000
_cell.length_b   1.000
_cell.length_c   1.000
_cell.angle_alpha   90.00
_cell.angle_beta   90.00
_cell.angle_gamma   90.00
#
_symmetry.space_group_name_H-M   'P 1'
#
loop_
_entity.id
_entity.type
_entity.pdbx_description
1 polymer ?
#
loop_
_entity_poly.entity_id
_entity_poly.type
_entity_poly.pdbx_seq_one_letter_code
_entity_poly.pdbx_strand_id
1 'polypeptide(L)'
;MIADQPVRADERSAAVAYKANTWGLNCVTFALLLDVVCRGWFLNEAAWDLLAIILVGGVISMAYMAKHQVLGQVFGWKPAIISVVVAAVVAAVSSLIAILVAMAVK
;
A
#
# COMPACT_ATOMS: atom_id res chain seq x y z
N MET A 1 4.24 -19.91 43.17
CA MET A 1 3.51 -19.23 42.09
C MET A 1 4.38 -18.06 41.63
N ILE A 2 5.25 -18.27 40.65
CA ILE A 2 6.03 -17.20 40.04
C ILE A 2 5.08 -16.54 39.05
N ALA A 3 4.74 -15.27 39.30
CA ALA A 3 4.01 -14.48 38.32
C ALA A 3 4.89 -14.37 37.07
N ASP A 4 4.41 -14.93 35.96
CA ASP A 4 4.99 -14.79 34.63
C ASP A 4 4.86 -13.31 34.22
N GLN A 5 5.83 -12.49 34.66
CA GLN A 5 5.94 -11.12 34.20
C GLN A 5 6.40 -11.22 32.75
N PRO A 6 5.62 -10.74 31.76
CA PRO A 6 6.04 -10.83 30.37
C PRO A 6 7.39 -10.14 30.25
N VAL A 7 8.42 -10.91 29.87
CA VAL A 7 9.78 -10.41 29.66
C VAL A 7 9.65 -9.21 28.74
N ARG A 8 9.90 -8.01 29.29
CA ARG A 8 9.77 -6.74 28.58
C ARG A 8 10.66 -6.84 27.34
N ALA A 9 10.05 -6.96 26.17
CA ALA A 9 10.78 -7.17 24.92
C ALA A 9 11.83 -6.07 24.77
N ASP A 10 13.08 -6.47 24.58
CA ASP A 10 14.19 -5.54 24.36
C ASP A 10 13.86 -4.61 23.18
N GLU A 11 14.16 -3.32 23.33
CA GLU A 11 13.83 -2.29 22.33
C GLU A 11 14.46 -2.63 20.97
N ARG A 12 15.61 -3.32 20.97
CA ARG A 12 16.27 -3.82 19.77
C ARG A 12 15.47 -4.91 19.07
N SER A 13 14.92 -5.87 19.81
CA SER A 13 14.10 -6.94 19.27
C SER A 13 12.80 -6.39 18.67
N ALA A 14 12.18 -5.41 19.32
CA ALA A 14 10.99 -4.73 18.81
C ALA A 14 11.29 -3.97 17.50
N ALA A 15 12.42 -3.26 17.42
CA ALA A 15 12.82 -2.53 16.23
C ALA A 15 13.10 -3.46 15.03
N VAL A 16 13.75 -4.61 15.26
CA VAL A 16 14.00 -5.60 14.21
C VAL A 16 12.69 -6.24 13.74
N ALA A 17 11.80 -6.61 14.65
CA ALA A 17 10.49 -7.17 14.31
C ALA A 17 9.64 -6.19 13.49
N TYR A 18 9.63 -4.91 13.85
CA TYR A 18 8.94 -3.87 13.09
C TYR A 18 9.49 -3.74 11.66
N LYS A 19 10.82 -3.70 11.51
CA LYS A 19 11.47 -3.65 10.18
C LYS A 19 11.15 -4.89 9.34
N ALA A 20 11.22 -6.09 9.94
CA ALA A 20 10.88 -7.34 9.26
C ALA A 20 9.41 -7.36 8.82
N ASN A 21 8.49 -6.93 9.68
CA ASN A 21 7.06 -6.83 9.35
C ASN A 21 6.81 -5.83 8.21
N THR A 22 7.49 -4.69 8.22
CA THR A 22 7.38 -3.68 7.16
C THR A 22 7.87 -4.24 5.81
N TRP A 23 9.00 -4.93 5.82
CA TRP A 23 9.53 -5.60 4.63
C TRP A 23 8.60 -6.69 4.10
N GLY A 24 8.06 -7.53 5.00
CA GLY A 24 7.08 -8.55 4.64
C GLY A 24 5.83 -7.96 4.00
N LEU A 25 5.28 -6.89 4.60
CA LEU A 25 4.08 -6.21 4.06
C LEU A 25 4.35 -5.58 2.69
N ASN A 26 5.53 -4.99 2.49
CA ASN A 26 5.94 -4.45 1.19
C ASN A 26 6.04 -5.56 0.15
N CYS A 27 6.72 -6.68 0.46
CA CYS A 27 6.83 -7.83 -0.44
C CYS A 27 5.45 -8.38 -0.84
N VAL A 28 4.53 -8.53 0.12
CA VAL A 28 3.16 -9.01 -0.15
C VAL A 28 2.40 -8.00 -1.02
N THR A 29 2.51 -6.71 -0.73
CA THR A 29 1.85 -5.66 -1.51
C THR A 29 2.34 -5.64 -2.96
N PHE A 30 3.66 -5.75 -3.17
CA PHE A 30 4.24 -5.86 -4.51
C PHE A 30 3.80 -7.14 -5.24
N ALA A 31 3.72 -8.27 -4.53
CA ALA A 31 3.23 -9.52 -5.11
C ALA A 31 1.76 -9.41 -5.57
N LEU A 32 0.90 -8.78 -4.75
CA LEU A 32 -0.50 -8.53 -5.11
C LEU A 32 -0.63 -7.59 -6.30
N LEU A 33 0.17 -6.51 -6.35
CA LEU A 33 0.19 -5.61 -7.51
C LEU A 33 0.65 -6.32 -8.79
N LEU A 34 1.65 -7.20 -8.69
CA LEU A 34 2.08 -8.02 -9.82
C LEU A 34 0.97 -9.00 -10.26
N ASP A 35 0.24 -9.61 -9.33
CA ASP A 35 -0.91 -10.47 -9.66
C ASP A 35 -2.01 -9.69 -10.40
N VAL A 36 -2.33 -8.47 -9.94
CA VAL A 36 -3.28 -7.57 -10.64
C VAL A 36 -2.84 -7.28 -12.08
N VAL A 37 -1.56 -6.95 -12.28
CA VAL A 37 -1.00 -6.67 -13.62
C VAL A 37 -1.02 -7.93 -14.49
N CYS A 38 -0.63 -9.08 -13.94
CA CYS A 38 -0.64 -10.35 -14.65
C CYS A 38 -2.06 -10.75 -15.08
N ARG A 39 -3.05 -10.64 -14.19
CA ARG A 39 -4.45 -10.93 -14.51
C ARG A 39 -5.03 -9.96 -15.53
N GLY A 40 -4.73 -8.68 -15.39
CA GLY A 40 -5.18 -7.66 -16.33
C GLY A 40 -4.61 -7.83 -17.74
N TRP A 41 -3.31 -8.13 -17.86
CA TRP A 41 -2.65 -8.22 -19.18
C TRP A 41 -2.73 -9.59 -19.84
N PHE A 42 -2.56 -10.68 -19.09
CA PHE A 42 -2.48 -12.02 -19.68
C PHE A 42 -3.81 -12.76 -19.66
N LEU A 43 -4.63 -12.53 -18.63
CA LEU A 43 -5.88 -13.27 -18.43
C LEU A 43 -7.13 -12.46 -18.81
N ASN A 44 -7.00 -11.14 -19.07
CA ASN A 44 -8.12 -10.22 -19.29
C ASN A 44 -9.20 -10.31 -18.19
N GLU A 45 -8.78 -10.71 -16.98
CA GLU A 45 -9.67 -10.88 -15.83
C GLU A 45 -9.75 -9.60 -15.02
N ALA A 46 -10.93 -9.34 -14.48
CA ALA A 46 -11.19 -8.17 -13.67
C ALA A 46 -10.60 -8.35 -12.26
N ALA A 47 -9.38 -7.86 -12.03
CA ALA A 47 -8.66 -7.97 -10.75
C ALA A 47 -9.05 -6.89 -9.71
N TRP A 48 -10.29 -6.40 -9.76
CA TRP A 48 -10.78 -5.31 -8.88
C TRP A 48 -10.78 -5.69 -7.40
N ASP A 49 -10.98 -6.97 -7.08
CA ASP A 49 -10.97 -7.46 -5.70
C ASP A 49 -9.59 -7.30 -5.05
N LEU A 50 -8.54 -7.76 -5.73
CA LEU A 50 -7.15 -7.61 -5.29
C LEU A 50 -6.74 -6.14 -5.17
N LEU A 51 -7.16 -5.31 -6.13
CA LEU A 51 -6.93 -3.87 -6.11
C LEU A 51 -7.64 -3.20 -4.92
N ALA A 52 -8.87 -3.60 -4.61
CA ALA A 52 -9.62 -3.10 -3.46
C ALA A 52 -8.92 -3.44 -2.14
N ILE A 53 -8.38 -4.66 -2.00
CA ILE A 53 -7.62 -5.07 -0.81
C ILE A 53 -6.40 -4.16 -0.60
N ILE A 54 -5.64 -3.88 -1.66
CA ILE A 54 -4.48 -2.98 -1.58
C ILE A 54 -4.90 -1.56 -1.19
N LEU A 55 -5.97 -1.04 -1.80
CA LEU A 55 -6.51 0.29 -1.52
C LEU A 55 -6.99 0.42 -0.08
N VAL A 56 -7.79 -0.53 0.41
CA VAL A 56 -8.31 -0.54 1.77
C VAL A 56 -7.17 -0.62 2.78
N GLY A 57 -6.17 -1.49 2.55
CA GLY A 57 -4.98 -1.58 3.41
C GLY A 57 -4.18 -0.27 3.47
N GLY A 58 -4.02 0.40 2.32
CA GLY A 58 -3.38 1.72 2.24
C GLY A 58 -4.16 2.80 3.00
N VAL A 59 -5.48 2.85 2.83
CA VAL A 59 -6.36 3.82 3.50
C VAL A 59 -6.36 3.62 5.01
N ILE A 60 -6.43 2.38 5.49
CA ILE A 60 -6.36 2.07 6.93
C ILE A 60 -5.02 2.53 7.51
N SER A 61 -3.91 2.24 6.82
CA SER A 61 -2.57 2.67 7.23
C SER A 61 -2.47 4.20 7.27
N MET A 62 -3.00 4.88 6.25
CA MET A 62 -3.02 6.34 6.18
C MET A 62 -3.88 6.96 7.29
N ALA A 63 -5.06 6.40 7.56
CA ALA A 63 -5.94 6.83 8.65
C ALA A 63 -5.26 6.64 10.02
N TYR A 64 -4.55 5.53 10.21
CA TYR A 64 -3.81 5.27 11.43
C TYR A 64 -2.67 6.28 11.64
N MET A 65 -1.90 6.58 10.58
CA MET A 65 -0.84 7.58 10.63
C MET A 65 -1.37 8.99 10.84
N ALA A 66 -2.52 9.34 10.23
CA ALA A 66 -3.18 10.62 10.43
C ALA A 66 -3.65 10.80 11.87
N LYS A 67 -4.23 9.75 12.47
CA LYS A 67 -4.66 9.75 13.88
C LYS A 67 -3.49 9.97 14.85
N HIS A 68 -2.32 9.42 14.56
CA HIS A 68 -1.13 9.56 15.40
C HIS A 68 -0.25 10.77 15.06
N GLN A 69 -0.71 11.69 14.20
CA GLN A 69 -0.01 12.92 13.79
C GLN A 69 1.41 12.73 13.22
N VAL A 70 1.78 11.50 12.84
CA VAL A 70 3.12 11.17 12.32
C VAL A 70 3.38 11.82 10.95
N LEU A 71 2.31 12.15 10.21
CA LEU A 71 2.38 12.80 8.89
C LEU A 71 3.07 14.17 8.92
N GLY A 72 2.96 14.92 10.02
CA GLY A 72 3.49 16.27 10.12
C GLY A 72 4.92 16.36 10.64
N GLN A 73 5.29 15.46 11.56
CA GLN A 73 6.46 15.66 12.43
C GLN A 73 7.75 14.99 11.92
N VAL A 74 7.66 13.90 11.15
CA VAL A 74 8.84 13.09 10.80
C VAL A 74 9.23 13.19 9.32
N PHE A 75 8.27 13.39 8.41
CA PHE A 75 8.51 13.34 6.95
C PHE A 75 8.19 14.65 6.22
N GLY A 76 7.56 15.62 6.89
CA GLY A 76 7.01 16.81 6.24
C GLY A 76 5.87 16.46 5.27
N TRP A 77 5.00 17.42 4.96
CA TRP A 77 3.84 17.15 4.09
C TRP A 77 4.22 16.94 2.61
N LYS A 78 5.44 17.31 2.23
CA LYS A 78 5.93 17.27 0.84
C LYS A 78 5.89 15.85 0.22
N PRO A 79 6.48 14.80 0.81
CA PRO A 79 6.42 13.45 0.24
C PRO A 79 5.00 12.88 0.18
N ALA A 80 4.13 13.22 1.13
CA ALA A 80 2.73 12.81 1.09
C ALA A 80 1.96 13.48 -0.07
N ILE A 81 2.22 14.76 -0.34
CA ILE A 81 1.63 15.45 -1.49
C ILE A 81 2.18 14.86 -2.80
N ILE A 82 3.49 14.59 -2.87
CA ILE A 82 4.11 13.98 -4.06
C ILE A 82 3.49 12.62 -4.37
N SER A 83 3.29 11.75 -3.37
CA SER A 83 2.69 10.44 -3.61
C SER A 83 1.24 10.54 -4.09
N VAL A 84 0.45 11.45 -3.53
CA VAL A 84 -0.92 11.72 -3.99
C VAL A 84 -0.95 12.25 -5.42
N VAL A 85 -0.06 13.19 -5.75
CA VAL A 85 0.05 13.76 -7.10
C VAL A 85 0.46 12.69 -8.11
N VAL A 86 1.46 11.87 -7.78
CA VAL A 86 1.90 10.75 -8.64
C VAL A 86 0.75 9.75 -8.84
N ALA A 87 0.02 9.39 -7.79
CA ALA A 87 -1.13 8.51 -7.90
C ALA A 87 -2.24 9.09 -8.80
N ALA A 88 -2.52 10.39 -8.67
CA ALA A 88 -3.50 11.07 -9.51
C ALA A 88 -3.09 11.09 -11.00
N VAL A 89 -1.80 11.32 -11.28
CA VAL A 89 -1.25 11.29 -12.65
C VAL A 89 -1.38 9.89 -13.25
N VAL A 90 -0.98 8.86 -12.50
CA VAL A 90 -1.07 7.46 -12.96
C VAL A 90 -2.53 7.08 -13.23
N ALA A 91 -3.46 7.46 -12.34
CA ALA A 91 -4.88 7.22 -12.53
C ALA A 91 -5.42 7.89 -13.80
N ALA A 92 -5.09 9.17 -14.02
CA ALA A 92 -5.49 9.91 -15.21
C ALA A 92 -4.95 9.32 -16.52
N VAL A 93 -3.69 8.86 -16.51
CA VAL A 93 -3.09 8.20 -17.68
C VAL A 93 -3.78 6.85 -17.96
N SER A 94 -4.02 6.06 -16.92
CA SER A 94 -4.68 4.75 -17.06
C SER A 94 -6.11 4.85 -17.60
N SER A 95 -6.88 5.85 -17.14
CA SER A 95 -8.25 6.07 -17.62
C SER A 95 -8.26 6.59 -19.06
N LEU A 96 -7.33 7.45 -19.43
CA LEU A 96 -7.18 7.93 -20.82
C LEU A 96 -6.86 6.76 -21.77
N ILE A 97 -5.94 5.87 -21.39
CA ILE A 97 -5.60 4.68 -22.17
C ILE A 97 -6.82 3.76 -22.32
N ALA A 98 -7.57 3.51 -21.25
CA ALA A 98 -8.77 2.69 -21.30
C ALA A 98 -9.83 3.27 -22.26
N ILE A 99 -10.02 4.59 -22.24
CA ILE A 99 -10.95 5.28 -23.14
C ILE A 99 -10.48 5.18 -24.60
N LEU A 100 -9.18 5.40 -24.87
CA LEU A 100 -8.61 5.30 -26.22
C LEU A 100 -8.74 3.89 -26.79
N VAL A 101 -8.47 2.86 -25.99
CA VAL A 101 -8.65 1.46 -26.38
C VAL A 101 -10.13 1.16 -26.67
N ALA A 102 -11.06 1.63 -25.82
CA ALA A 102 -12.49 1.45 -26.04
C ALA A 102 -13.00 2.10 -27.34
N MET A 103 -12.40 3.21 -27.77
CA MET A 103 -12.73 3.85 -29.05
C MET A 103 -12.13 3.12 -30.26
N ALA A 104 -10.98 2.47 -30.11
CA ALA A 104 -10.30 1.76 -31.20
C ALA A 104 -10.90 0.37 -31.53
N VAL A 105 -11.68 -0.20 -30.60
CA VAL A 105 -12.32 -1.52 -30.75
C VAL A 105 -13.72 -1.43 -31.40
N LYS A 106 -14.26 -0.22 -31.60
CA LYS A 106 -15.54 0.04 -32.28
C LYS A 106 -15.36 0.14 -33.80
#